data_AF-A0A968Z513-F1
#
_entry.id   AF-A0A968Z513-F1
#
_cell.length_a   1.000
_cell.length_b   1.000
_cell.length_c   1.000
_cell.angle_alpha   90.00
_cell.angle_beta   90.00
_cell.angle_gamma   90.00
#
_symmetry.space_group_name_H-M   'P 1'
#
loop_
_entity.id
_entity.type
_entity.pdbx_description
1 polymer ?
#
loop_
_entity_poly.entity_id
_entity_poly.type
_entity_poly.pdbx_seq_one_letter_code
_entity_poly.pdbx_strand_id
1 'polypeptide(L)'
;MAENQSIPIQIFNAGLPLAPNVPHIHLQGSPAACLSTGQAMSLKQVQLLFQQGLRWGSQLAIDYPKRYVVLSECVVGGTTTALATLMGLGFAAEEKVNSSHPVCNHQQKKKLAESGLEQWYQRQSGGIWGRSPAD
;
A
#
# COMPACT_ATOMS: atom_id res chain seq x y z
N MET A 1 12.18 -12.01 -16.45
CA MET A 1 13.40 -11.74 -15.64
C MET A 1 13.67 -12.85 -14.65
N ALA A 2 12.75 -13.18 -13.74
CA ALA A 2 12.97 -14.19 -12.70
C ALA A 2 13.13 -15.63 -13.25
N GLU A 3 12.30 -16.05 -14.20
CA GLU A 3 12.37 -17.39 -14.81
C GLU A 3 13.72 -17.65 -15.51
N ASN A 4 14.21 -16.65 -16.24
CA ASN A 4 15.47 -16.73 -16.98
C ASN A 4 16.73 -16.64 -16.10
N GLN A 5 16.56 -16.38 -14.79
CA GLN A 5 17.65 -16.30 -13.81
C GLN A 5 17.49 -17.31 -12.66
N SER A 6 16.51 -18.22 -12.75
CA SER A 6 16.23 -19.24 -11.73
C SER A 6 16.06 -18.66 -10.31
N ILE A 7 15.52 -17.45 -10.21
CA ILE A 7 15.27 -16.80 -8.93
C ILE A 7 14.00 -17.41 -8.32
N PRO A 8 14.05 -17.95 -7.08
CA PRO A 8 12.85 -18.46 -6.41
C PRO A 8 11.80 -17.35 -6.24
N ILE A 9 10.55 -17.64 -6.59
CA ILE A 9 9.43 -16.68 -6.50
C ILE A 9 8.47 -17.16 -5.42
N GLN A 10 8.12 -16.26 -4.51
CA GLN A 10 7.01 -16.44 -3.57
C GLN A 10 5.97 -15.36 -3.82
N ILE A 11 4.71 -15.77 -3.97
CA ILE A 11 3.59 -14.84 -4.20
C ILE A 11 2.82 -14.68 -2.91
N PHE A 12 2.65 -13.43 -2.48
CA PHE A 12 1.87 -13.08 -1.29
C PHE A 12 0.58 -12.38 -1.72
N ASN A 13 -0.56 -12.95 -1.32
CA ASN A 13 -1.86 -12.31 -1.50
C ASN A 13 -2.21 -11.51 -0.23
N ALA A 14 -2.16 -10.18 -0.34
CA ALA A 14 -2.46 -9.25 0.74
C ALA A 14 -3.92 -8.74 0.76
N GLY A 15 -4.78 -9.21 -0.15
CA GLY A 15 -6.18 -8.76 -0.19
C GLY A 15 -6.76 -8.59 -1.59
N LEU A 16 -6.41 -9.46 -2.55
CA LEU A 16 -7.08 -9.45 -3.86
C LEU A 16 -8.57 -9.84 -3.72
N PRO A 17 -9.49 -9.23 -4.47
CA PRO A 17 -10.90 -9.62 -4.47
C PRO A 17 -11.12 -11.06 -4.94
N LEU A 18 -10.27 -11.51 -5.88
CA LEU A 18 -10.20 -12.88 -6.35
C LEU A 18 -8.79 -13.40 -6.12
N ALA A 19 -8.68 -14.55 -5.45
CA ALA A 19 -7.39 -15.17 -5.18
C ALA A 19 -6.69 -15.60 -6.50
N PRO A 20 -5.35 -15.51 -6.59
CA PRO A 20 -4.61 -16.02 -7.73
C PRO A 20 -4.85 -17.51 -7.95
N ASN A 21 -4.89 -17.93 -9.22
CA ASN A 21 -4.99 -19.34 -9.63
C ASN A 21 -3.62 -20.08 -9.60
N VAL A 22 -2.62 -19.48 -8.99
CA VAL A 22 -1.26 -20.01 -8.81
C VAL A 22 -0.96 -20.18 -7.31
N PRO A 23 -0.02 -21.05 -6.92
CA PRO A 23 0.40 -21.19 -5.53
C PRO A 23 0.78 -19.84 -4.93
N HIS A 24 0.16 -19.51 -3.79
CA HIS A 24 0.39 -18.25 -3.11
C HIS A 24 0.17 -18.40 -1.60
N ILE A 25 0.78 -17.49 -0.85
CA ILE A 25 0.62 -17.35 0.59
C ILE A 25 -0.45 -16.28 0.84
N HIS A 26 -1.53 -16.66 1.51
CA HIS A 26 -2.57 -15.71 1.88
C HIS A 26 -2.23 -14.99 3.19
N LEU A 27 -2.01 -13.67 3.14
CA LEU A 27 -1.63 -12.87 4.32
C LEU A 27 -2.83 -12.48 5.21
N GLN A 28 -4.02 -12.99 4.91
CA GLN A 28 -5.27 -12.75 5.64
C GLN A 28 -5.78 -11.31 5.51
N GLY A 29 -5.36 -10.58 4.48
CA GLY A 29 -5.94 -9.29 4.14
C GLY A 29 -7.25 -9.41 3.35
N SER A 30 -7.87 -8.27 3.10
CA SER A 30 -9.04 -8.13 2.24
C SER A 30 -8.84 -6.98 1.26
N PRO A 31 -9.68 -6.87 0.21
CA PRO A 31 -9.67 -5.70 -0.66
C PRO A 31 -9.77 -4.40 0.14
N ALA A 32 -8.96 -3.43 -0.24
CA ALA A 32 -9.04 -2.09 0.32
C ALA A 32 -10.33 -1.40 -0.18
N ALA A 33 -10.94 -0.59 0.69
CA ALA A 33 -11.97 0.34 0.27
C ALA A 33 -11.37 1.45 -0.61
N CYS A 34 -12.23 2.17 -1.33
CA CYS A 34 -11.80 3.29 -2.15
C CYS A 34 -11.03 4.32 -1.31
N LEU A 35 -9.88 4.77 -1.81
CA LEU A 35 -9.01 5.75 -1.16
C LEU A 35 -9.75 7.05 -0.80
N SER A 36 -10.70 7.47 -1.64
CA SER A 36 -11.46 8.72 -1.43
C SER A 36 -12.33 8.72 -0.17
N THR A 37 -12.53 7.56 0.48
CA THR A 37 -13.22 7.47 1.77
C THR A 37 -12.33 7.90 2.95
N GLY A 38 -11.01 7.94 2.74
CA GLY A 38 -10.02 8.08 3.80
C GLY A 38 -9.96 6.89 4.76
N GLN A 39 -10.63 5.77 4.45
CA GLN A 39 -10.63 4.53 5.23
C GLN A 39 -10.36 3.33 4.32
N ALA A 40 -9.23 3.35 3.62
CA ALA A 40 -8.85 2.26 2.71
C ALA A 40 -8.82 0.89 3.41
N MET A 41 -8.43 0.84 4.69
CA MET A 41 -8.47 -0.36 5.53
C MET A 41 -8.82 -0.01 6.97
N SER A 42 -9.35 -0.98 7.72
CA SER A 42 -9.49 -0.85 9.17
C SER A 42 -8.12 -0.90 9.86
N LEU A 43 -7.97 -0.23 11.01
CA LEU A 43 -6.71 -0.27 11.77
C LEU A 43 -6.30 -1.71 12.16
N LYS A 44 -7.28 -2.55 12.49
CA LYS A 44 -7.07 -3.97 12.78
C LYS A 44 -6.43 -4.70 11.59
N GLN A 45 -6.90 -4.45 10.37
CA GLN A 45 -6.31 -5.05 9.18
C GLN A 45 -4.92 -4.52 8.87
N VAL A 46 -4.68 -3.21 9.05
CA VAL A 46 -3.34 -2.63 8.90
C VAL A 46 -2.35 -3.30 9.85
N GLN A 47 -2.72 -3.44 11.13
CA GLN A 47 -1.88 -4.09 12.14
C GLN A 47 -1.63 -5.57 11.82
N LEU A 48 -2.67 -6.30 11.41
CA LEU A 48 -2.56 -7.70 10.99
C LEU A 48 -1.56 -7.85 9.83
N LEU A 49 -1.73 -7.09 8.75
CA LEU A 49 -0.87 -7.18 7.57
C LEU A 49 0.56 -6.74 7.87
N PHE A 50 0.73 -5.72 8.72
CA PHE A 50 2.05 -5.28 9.16
C PHE A 50 2.78 -6.38 9.96
N GLN A 51 2.10 -7.02 10.91
CA GLN A 51 2.66 -8.14 11.67
C GLN A 51 2.96 -9.35 10.78
N GLN A 52 2.13 -9.63 9.79
CA GLN A 52 2.40 -10.68 8.79
C GLN A 52 3.64 -10.36 7.97
N GLY A 53 3.82 -9.11 7.54
CA GLY A 53 5.03 -8.65 6.86
C GLY A 53 6.28 -8.86 7.69
N LEU A 54 6.25 -8.50 8.98
CA LEU A 54 7.36 -8.74 9.91
C LEU A 54 7.66 -10.23 10.10
N ARG A 55 6.63 -11.06 10.25
CA ARG A 55 6.78 -12.52 10.40
C ARG A 55 7.44 -13.14 9.16
N TRP A 56 6.93 -12.82 7.97
CA TRP A 56 7.47 -13.36 6.73
C TRP A 56 8.86 -12.82 6.41
N GLY A 57 9.14 -11.55 6.72
CA GLY A 57 10.49 -11.00 6.61
C GLY A 57 11.50 -11.78 7.45
N SER A 58 11.15 -12.09 8.70
CA SER A 58 11.99 -12.93 9.58
C SER A 58 12.14 -14.36 9.05
N GLN A 59 11.06 -14.97 8.56
CA GLN A 59 11.09 -16.32 7.99
C GLN A 59 12.01 -16.38 6.75
N LEU A 60 11.89 -15.42 5.83
CA LEU A 60 12.72 -15.34 4.62
C LEU A 60 14.20 -15.15 4.96
N ALA A 61 14.53 -14.40 6.02
CA ALA A 61 15.91 -14.24 6.47
C ALA A 61 16.52 -15.55 7.01
N ILE A 62 15.69 -16.43 7.60
CA ILE A 62 16.10 -17.75 8.08
C ILE A 62 16.23 -18.74 6.91
N ASP A 63 15.25 -18.77 6.01
CA ASP A 63 15.19 -19.70 4.89
C ASP A 63 16.27 -19.42 3.83
N TYR A 64 16.65 -18.15 3.67
CA TYR A 64 17.60 -17.69 2.66
C TYR A 64 18.74 -16.86 3.28
N PRO A 65 19.59 -17.47 4.12
CA PRO A 65 20.66 -16.74 4.79
C PRO A 65 21.69 -16.21 3.79
N LYS A 66 22.18 -14.98 4.01
CA LYS A 66 23.19 -14.30 3.15
C LYS A 66 22.74 -14.13 1.69
N ARG A 67 21.43 -13.99 1.44
CA ARG A 67 20.85 -13.71 0.12
C ARG A 67 20.19 -12.33 0.11
N TYR A 68 20.00 -11.79 -1.10
CA TYR A 68 19.15 -10.62 -1.31
C TYR A 68 17.69 -11.05 -1.48
N VAL A 69 16.78 -10.23 -0.97
CA VAL A 69 15.34 -10.37 -1.22
C VAL A 69 14.92 -9.22 -2.12
N VAL A 70 14.27 -9.54 -3.24
CA VAL A 70 13.63 -8.55 -4.11
C VAL A 70 12.14 -8.57 -3.81
N LEU A 71 11.61 -7.43 -3.37
CA LEU A 71 10.18 -7.26 -3.13
C LEU A 71 9.56 -6.48 -4.28
N SER A 72 8.50 -7.03 -4.86
CA SER A 72 7.70 -6.38 -5.89
C SER A 72 6.24 -6.33 -5.46
N GLU A 73 5.53 -5.33 -5.95
CA GLU A 73 4.09 -5.18 -5.75
C GLU A 73 3.36 -5.29 -7.10
N CYS A 74 2.08 -5.67 -7.04
CA CYS A 74 1.16 -5.59 -8.15
C CYS A 74 -0.19 -5.13 -7.61
N VAL A 75 -0.34 -3.81 -7.49
CA VAL A 75 -1.50 -3.17 -6.88
C VAL A 75 -2.14 -2.22 -7.88
N VAL A 76 -3.37 -2.54 -8.29
CA VAL A 76 -4.18 -1.63 -9.11
C VAL A 76 -4.45 -0.36 -8.30
N GLY A 77 -4.05 0.79 -8.85
CA GLY A 77 -4.13 2.07 -8.14
C GLY A 77 -3.01 2.30 -7.12
N GLY A 78 -1.98 1.45 -7.09
CA GLY A 78 -0.86 1.54 -6.13
C GLY A 78 -0.11 2.87 -6.15
N THR A 79 0.01 3.52 -7.31
CA THR A 79 0.64 4.84 -7.41
C THR A 79 -0.20 5.95 -6.76
N THR A 80 -1.52 5.84 -6.78
CA THR A 80 -2.41 6.79 -6.10
C THR A 80 -2.38 6.60 -4.59
N THR A 81 -2.38 5.35 -4.10
CA THR A 81 -2.26 5.08 -2.66
C THR A 81 -0.88 5.47 -2.13
N ALA A 82 0.20 5.21 -2.88
CA ALA A 82 1.54 5.66 -2.54
C ALA A 82 1.63 7.19 -2.43
N LEU A 83 1.02 7.94 -3.36
CA LEU A 83 0.93 9.40 -3.29
C LEU A 83 0.24 9.85 -2.00
N ALA A 84 -0.93 9.30 -1.69
CA ALA A 84 -1.68 9.66 -0.48
C ALA A 84 -0.91 9.33 0.81
N THR A 85 -0.21 8.19 0.86
CA THR A 85 0.63 7.82 2.01
C THR A 85 1.77 8.82 2.19
N LEU A 86 2.48 9.19 1.12
CA LEU A 86 3.58 10.15 1.19
C LEU A 86 3.09 11.54 1.65
N MET A 87 1.98 12.02 1.05
CA MET A 87 1.38 13.30 1.44
C MET A 87 0.88 13.28 2.90
N GLY A 88 0.24 12.20 3.33
CA GLY A 88 -0.22 12.04 4.72
C GLY A 88 0.90 11.92 5.74
N LEU A 89 2.11 11.52 5.32
CA LEU A 89 3.34 11.55 6.11
C LEU A 89 4.05 12.91 6.07
N GLY A 90 3.51 13.91 5.37
CA GLY A 90 4.06 15.27 5.28
C GLY A 90 5.10 15.48 4.17
N PHE A 91 5.28 14.52 3.25
CA PHE A 91 6.18 14.72 2.12
C PHE A 91 5.50 15.52 0.99
N ALA A 92 6.22 16.49 0.43
CA ALA A 92 5.84 17.21 -0.78
C ALA A 92 5.95 16.29 -2.03
N ALA A 93 5.07 15.31 -2.15
CA ALA A 93 5.09 14.26 -3.16
C ALA A 93 4.18 14.53 -4.36
N GLU A 94 3.49 15.67 -4.38
CA GLU A 94 2.69 16.09 -5.52
C GLU A 94 3.50 16.05 -6.81
N GLU A 95 2.92 15.47 -7.85
CA GLU A 95 3.56 15.29 -9.17
C GLU A 95 4.83 14.41 -9.19
N LYS A 96 5.25 13.83 -8.06
CA LYS A 96 6.47 12.99 -7.99
C LYS A 96 6.24 11.50 -8.16
N VAL A 97 4.99 11.05 -8.06
CA VAL A 97 4.63 9.64 -8.22
C VAL A 97 4.16 9.37 -9.66
N ASN A 98 4.78 8.40 -10.34
CA ASN A 98 4.51 8.08 -11.75
C ASN A 98 3.15 7.35 -11.94
N SER A 99 2.76 7.02 -13.17
CA SER A 99 1.63 6.15 -13.47
C SER A 99 1.91 5.24 -14.67
N SER A 100 1.02 4.27 -14.89
CA SER A 100 1.03 3.39 -16.06
C SER A 100 0.38 4.03 -17.30
N HIS A 101 -0.07 5.28 -17.23
CA HIS A 101 -0.67 5.98 -18.37
C HIS A 101 0.42 6.59 -19.26
N PRO A 102 0.21 6.66 -20.59
CA PRO A 102 1.17 7.30 -21.51
C PRO A 102 1.44 8.77 -21.17
N VAL A 103 0.39 9.48 -20.74
CA VAL A 103 0.48 10.80 -20.13
C VAL A 103 0.05 10.65 -18.68
N CYS A 104 0.94 11.02 -17.75
CA CYS A 104 0.69 10.78 -16.34
C CYS A 104 -0.55 11.56 -15.85
N ASN A 105 -1.47 10.85 -15.22
CA ASN A 105 -2.73 11.38 -14.70
C ASN A 105 -2.57 12.04 -13.32
N HIS A 106 -1.59 12.93 -13.17
CA HIS A 106 -1.24 13.57 -11.90
C HIS A 106 -2.42 14.26 -11.22
N GLN A 107 -3.19 15.07 -11.96
CA GLN A 107 -4.36 15.78 -11.41
C GLN A 107 -5.40 14.82 -10.82
N GLN A 108 -5.70 13.72 -11.50
CA GLN A 108 -6.67 12.74 -11.03
C GLN A 108 -6.20 12.05 -9.75
N LYS A 109 -4.92 11.64 -9.71
CA LYS A 109 -4.34 11.02 -8.51
C LYS A 109 -4.32 11.99 -7.33
N LYS A 110 -3.89 13.24 -7.58
CA LYS A 110 -3.86 14.31 -6.58
C LYS A 110 -5.25 14.53 -5.97
N LYS A 111 -6.28 14.72 -6.82
CA LYS A 111 -7.66 14.92 -6.36
C LYS A 111 -8.17 13.78 -5.46
N LEU A 112 -7.88 12.52 -5.82
CA LEU A 112 -8.28 11.36 -5.01
C LEU A 112 -7.51 11.28 -3.70
N ALA A 113 -6.21 11.55 -3.72
CA ALA A 113 -5.36 11.55 -2.53
C ALA A 113 -5.79 12.65 -1.54
N GLU A 114 -5.98 13.88 -2.02
CA GLU A 114 -6.47 15.01 -1.22
C GLU A 114 -7.84 14.72 -0.63
N SER A 115 -8.78 14.22 -1.44
CA SER A 115 -10.12 13.85 -0.95
C SER A 115 -10.06 12.80 0.17
N GLY A 116 -9.22 11.77 0.01
CA GLY A 116 -9.04 10.74 1.04
C GLY A 116 -8.42 11.29 2.33
N LEU A 117 -7.40 12.15 2.21
CA LEU A 117 -6.73 12.78 3.34
C LEU A 117 -7.66 13.75 4.08
N GLU A 118 -8.41 14.59 3.36
CA GLU A 118 -9.39 15.51 3.95
C GLU A 118 -10.45 14.75 4.75
N GLN A 119 -11.04 13.69 4.17
CA GLN A 119 -12.01 12.83 4.86
C GLN A 119 -11.40 12.16 6.10
N TRP A 120 -10.11 11.82 6.06
CA TRP A 120 -9.40 11.28 7.21
C TRP A 120 -9.21 12.33 8.30
N TYR A 121 -8.71 13.53 7.96
CA TYR A 121 -8.51 14.63 8.89
C TYR A 121 -9.81 15.04 9.58
N GLN A 122 -10.91 15.21 8.83
CA GLN A 122 -12.20 15.57 9.41
C GLN A 122 -12.68 14.57 10.48
N ARG A 123 -12.44 13.28 10.25
CA ARG A 123 -12.75 12.24 11.24
C ARG A 123 -11.84 12.27 12.48
N GLN A 124 -10.59 12.67 12.32
CA GLN A 124 -9.65 12.83 13.46
C GLN A 124 -9.98 14.08 14.27
N SER A 125 -10.32 15.20 13.60
CA SER A 125 -10.66 16.48 14.23
C SER A 125 -12.02 16.47 14.94
N GLY A 126 -12.92 15.55 14.60
CA GLY A 126 -14.12 15.25 15.37
C GLY A 126 -13.85 14.38 16.62
N GLY A 127 -12.63 13.85 16.77
CA GLY A 127 -12.13 13.23 17.99
C GLY A 127 -11.43 14.26 18.88
N ILE A 128 -11.26 13.93 20.16
CA ILE A 128 -10.88 14.81 21.29
C ILE A 128 -9.49 15.52 21.12
N TRP A 129 -8.80 15.36 19.99
CA TRP A 129 -7.42 15.84 19.75
C TRP A 129 -7.21 16.45 18.35
N GLY A 130 -8.11 17.32 17.88
CA GLY A 130 -7.96 17.98 16.59
C GLY A 130 -6.74 18.93 16.54
N ARG A 131 -5.72 18.58 15.74
CA ARG A 131 -4.77 19.56 15.19
C ARG A 131 -5.25 19.98 13.80
N SER A 132 -5.13 21.28 13.52
CA SER A 132 -5.45 21.89 12.24
C SER A 132 -4.41 21.50 11.17
N PRO A 133 -4.76 21.41 9.88
CA PRO A 133 -3.82 21.10 8.79
C PRO A 133 -2.75 22.17 8.50
N ALA A 134 -2.42 23.05 9.44
CA ALA A 134 -1.55 24.21 9.25
C ALA A 134 -0.50 24.41 10.38
N ASP A 135 -0.24 23.39 11.20
CA ASP A 135 0.85 23.38 12.19
C ASP A 135 2.11 22.67 11.69
#